data_AF-A0A1M4ZSS3-F1
#
_entry.id   AF-A0A1M4ZSS3-F1
#
_cell.length_a   1.000
_cell.length_b   1.000
_cell.length_c   1.000
_cell.angle_alpha   90.00
_cell.angle_beta   90.00
_cell.angle_gamma   90.00
#
_symmetry.space_group_name_H-M   'P 1'
#
loop_
_entity.id
_entity.type
_entity.pdbx_description
1 polymer ?
#
loop_
_entity_poly.entity_id
_entity_poly.type
_entity_poly.pdbx_seq_one_letter_code
_entity_poly.pdbx_strand_id
1 'polypeptide(L)'
;MKRALTKSKRQAEIKKMIAENPFLTDESLAEALGVSIQTIRLDRMEMGIPEQKERIKSVAENKLDSIRSIAFNEIVGQLVNFKLGEGGTSIFQPSEFMAFKKSGIIKGQYIYSQAESLAISVIDADVALIGVANIKYKQPVYSGDTLVATAEVIRKRGNKYFVWVKIKRNDVEVFRGKFILVSLDEQKER
;
A
#
# COMPACT_ATOMS: atom_id res chain seq x y z
N MET A 1 -14.28 41.28 18.80
CA MET A 1 -15.21 40.13 18.71
C MET A 1 -14.99 39.44 17.38
N LYS A 2 -14.48 38.20 17.34
CA LYS A 2 -14.37 37.42 16.08
C LYS A 2 -15.79 37.14 15.59
N ARG A 3 -16.14 37.62 14.38
CA ARG A 3 -17.44 37.35 13.74
C ARG A 3 -17.62 35.83 13.63
N ALA A 4 -18.72 35.31 14.17
CA ALA A 4 -19.08 33.92 14.01
C ALA A 4 -19.17 33.60 12.51
N LEU A 5 -18.37 32.63 12.05
CA LEU A 5 -18.47 32.10 10.69
C LEU A 5 -19.93 31.68 10.43
N THR A 6 -20.46 32.04 9.26
CA THR A 6 -21.79 31.59 8.86
C THR A 6 -21.80 30.06 8.75
N LYS A 7 -22.93 29.44 9.10
CA LYS A 7 -23.09 27.97 9.12
C LYS A 7 -22.56 27.31 7.84
N SER A 8 -22.92 27.86 6.67
CA SER A 8 -22.48 27.35 5.36
C SER A 8 -20.95 27.43 5.17
N LYS A 9 -20.30 28.53 5.56
CA LYS A 9 -18.83 28.65 5.48
C LYS A 9 -18.13 27.71 6.44
N ARG A 10 -18.68 27.55 7.65
CA ARG A 10 -18.14 26.63 8.67
C ARG A 10 -18.24 25.18 8.20
N GLN A 11 -19.38 24.77 7.65
CA GLN A 11 -19.57 23.44 7.08
C GLN A 11 -18.60 23.16 5.91
N ALA A 12 -18.39 24.14 5.03
CA ALA A 12 -17.41 24.02 3.95
C ALA A 12 -15.98 23.83 4.47
N GLU A 13 -15.57 24.58 5.50
CA GLU A 13 -14.25 24.42 6.11
C GLU A 13 -14.09 23.08 6.86
N ILE A 14 -15.11 22.64 7.61
CA ILE A 14 -15.10 21.31 8.25
C ILE A 14 -14.86 20.22 7.20
N LYS A 15 -15.58 20.29 6.06
CA LYS A 15 -15.44 19.31 4.98
C LYS A 15 -14.03 19.34 4.38
N LYS A 16 -13.47 20.52 4.18
CA LYS A 16 -12.11 20.69 3.66
C LYS A 16 -11.06 20.15 4.62
N MET A 17 -11.13 20.50 5.90
CA MET A 17 -10.21 20.03 6.93
C MET A 17 -10.25 18.52 7.10
N ILE A 18 -11.45 17.91 7.09
CA ILE A 18 -11.60 16.44 7.19
C ILE A 18 -11.10 15.74 5.92
N ALA A 19 -11.24 16.36 4.73
CA ALA A 19 -10.68 15.81 3.49
C ALA A 19 -9.14 15.85 3.47
N GLU A 20 -8.53 16.90 4.01
CA GLU A 20 -7.06 17.03 4.15
C GLU A 20 -6.50 16.12 5.24
N ASN A 21 -7.22 15.95 6.36
CA ASN A 21 -6.82 15.08 7.46
C ASN A 21 -8.03 14.35 8.09
N PRO A 22 -8.32 13.11 7.67
CA PRO A 22 -9.44 12.31 8.16
C PRO A 22 -9.38 11.98 9.66
N PHE A 23 -8.18 12.09 10.26
CA PHE A 23 -7.90 11.79 11.66
C PHE A 23 -8.19 12.96 12.61
N LEU A 24 -8.66 14.11 12.12
CA LEU A 24 -9.03 15.21 12.99
C LEU A 24 -10.17 14.81 13.94
N THR A 25 -10.02 15.19 15.21
CA THR A 25 -11.07 15.03 16.22
C THR A 25 -12.05 16.20 16.17
N ASP A 26 -13.25 16.00 16.73
CA ASP A 26 -14.24 17.06 16.85
C ASP A 26 -13.72 18.21 17.75
N GLU A 27 -12.86 17.89 18.73
CA GLU A 27 -12.16 18.87 19.59
C GLU A 27 -11.23 19.78 18.77
N SER A 28 -10.39 19.20 17.91
CA SER A 28 -9.46 19.98 17.08
C SER A 28 -10.19 20.86 16.06
N LEU A 29 -11.30 20.37 15.48
CA LEU A 29 -12.14 21.15 14.58
C LEU A 29 -12.83 22.32 15.31
N ALA A 30 -13.28 22.08 16.55
CA ALA A 30 -13.93 23.09 17.39
C ALA A 30 -12.94 24.21 17.75
N GLU A 31 -11.71 23.85 18.12
CA GLU A 31 -10.64 24.80 18.43
C GLU A 31 -10.26 25.65 17.20
N ALA A 32 -10.06 25.00 16.04
CA ALA A 32 -9.69 25.68 14.80
C ALA A 32 -10.75 26.68 14.31
N LEU A 33 -12.04 26.33 14.47
CA LEU A 33 -13.17 27.16 14.01
C LEU A 33 -13.73 28.07 15.10
N GLY A 34 -13.21 27.99 16.32
CA GLY A 34 -13.63 28.81 17.47
C GLY A 34 -15.09 28.59 17.86
N VAL A 35 -15.59 27.34 17.76
CA VAL A 35 -16.97 26.96 18.09
C VAL A 35 -16.99 25.85 19.14
N SER A 36 -18.16 25.53 19.69
CA SER A 36 -18.30 24.41 20.61
C SER A 36 -18.21 23.05 19.88
N ILE A 37 -17.73 22.03 20.57
CA ILE A 37 -17.70 20.63 20.07
C ILE A 37 -19.10 20.18 19.63
N GLN A 38 -20.14 20.58 20.38
CA GLN A 38 -21.54 20.28 20.03
C GLN A 38 -21.95 20.88 18.68
N THR A 39 -21.45 22.07 18.35
CA THR A 39 -21.71 22.73 17.06
C THR A 39 -21.06 21.94 15.91
N ILE A 40 -19.83 21.47 16.09
CA ILE A 40 -19.15 20.61 15.10
C ILE A 40 -19.91 19.29 14.91
N ARG A 41 -20.36 18.65 15.99
CA ARG A 41 -21.13 17.39 15.91
C ARG A 41 -22.43 17.57 15.12
N LEU A 42 -23.18 18.64 15.39
CA LEU A 42 -24.42 18.96 14.66
C LEU A 42 -24.15 19.21 13.17
N ASP A 43 -23.16 20.04 12.84
CA ASP A 43 -22.79 20.31 11.45
C ASP A 43 -22.32 19.04 10.72
N ARG A 44 -21.54 18.19 11.41
CA ARG A 44 -21.04 16.93 10.89
C ARG A 44 -22.19 15.95 10.56
N MET A 45 -23.15 15.82 11.47
CA MET A 45 -24.33 14.98 11.29
C MET A 45 -25.21 15.47 10.14
N GLU A 46 -25.42 16.78 10.01
CA GLU A 46 -26.19 17.36 8.89
C GLU A 46 -25.52 17.11 7.54
N MET A 47 -24.19 17.14 7.48
CA MET A 47 -23.43 16.83 6.26
C MET A 47 -23.27 15.32 6.01
N GLY A 48 -23.80 14.46 6.88
CA GLY A 48 -23.64 13.01 6.79
C GLY A 48 -22.20 12.52 6.97
N ILE A 49 -21.35 13.30 7.62
CA ILE A 49 -19.94 12.92 7.83
C ILE A 49 -19.87 11.98 9.05
N PRO A 50 -19.29 10.78 8.93
CA PRO A 50 -19.23 9.80 10.01
C PRO A 50 -18.21 10.18 11.11
N GLU A 51 -18.27 9.46 12.24
CA GLU A 51 -17.39 9.71 13.39
C GLU A 51 -15.93 9.39 13.09
N GLN A 52 -15.00 9.96 13.86
CA GLN A 52 -13.56 9.77 13.64
C GLN A 52 -13.18 8.28 13.57
N LYS A 53 -13.73 7.43 14.44
CA LYS A 53 -13.47 5.98 14.41
C LYS A 53 -13.92 5.33 13.11
N GLU A 54 -15.09 5.68 12.61
CA GLU A 54 -15.62 5.19 11.34
C GLU A 54 -14.83 5.74 10.15
N ARG A 55 -14.37 7.00 10.21
CA ARG A 55 -13.46 7.58 9.21
C ARG A 55 -12.11 6.87 9.18
N ILE A 56 -11.56 6.51 10.34
CA ILE A 56 -10.32 5.73 10.44
C ILE A 56 -10.53 4.36 9.81
N LYS A 57 -11.65 3.71 10.13
CA LYS A 57 -12.01 2.41 9.57
C LYS A 57 -12.16 2.48 8.05
N SER A 58 -12.84 3.48 7.52
CA SER A 58 -13.01 3.64 6.06
C SER A 58 -11.71 3.96 5.36
N VAL A 59 -10.77 4.71 5.96
CA VAL A 59 -9.44 4.94 5.38
C VAL A 59 -8.60 3.65 5.38
N ALA A 60 -8.72 2.83 6.42
CA ALA A 60 -8.09 1.52 6.46
C ALA A 60 -8.71 0.58 5.41
N GLU A 61 -10.04 0.49 5.32
CA GLU A 61 -10.78 -0.29 4.33
C GLU A 61 -10.48 0.17 2.88
N ASN A 62 -10.43 1.48 2.61
CA ASN A 62 -10.07 1.98 1.27
C ASN A 62 -8.62 1.69 0.88
N LYS A 63 -7.68 1.60 1.83
CA LYS A 63 -6.32 1.10 1.55
C LYS A 63 -6.33 -0.41 1.29
N LEU A 64 -7.20 -1.16 1.98
CA LEU A 64 -7.36 -2.60 1.80
C LEU A 64 -7.97 -2.95 0.44
N ASP A 65 -8.93 -2.17 -0.06
CA ASP A 65 -9.58 -2.36 -1.38
C ASP A 65 -8.70 -1.99 -2.57
N SER A 66 -7.56 -1.34 -2.34
CA SER A 66 -6.64 -0.94 -3.40
C SER A 66 -5.80 -2.10 -3.96
N ILE A 67 -5.75 -3.25 -3.28
CA ILE A 67 -5.04 -4.45 -3.73
C ILE A 67 -6.06 -5.46 -4.22
N ARG A 68 -6.13 -5.69 -5.53
CA ARG A 68 -7.14 -6.59 -6.13
C ARG A 68 -6.67 -8.03 -6.27
N SER A 69 -5.38 -8.22 -6.52
CA SER A 69 -4.80 -9.48 -7.01
C SER A 69 -4.34 -10.45 -5.92
N ILE A 70 -4.13 -9.97 -4.70
CA ILE A 70 -3.63 -10.77 -3.57
C ILE A 70 -4.17 -10.24 -2.25
N ALA A 71 -4.48 -11.12 -1.30
CA ALA A 71 -4.85 -10.68 0.03
C ALA A 71 -3.63 -10.07 0.74
N PHE A 72 -3.82 -8.97 1.49
CA PHE A 72 -2.73 -8.28 2.18
C PHE A 72 -1.90 -9.21 3.09
N ASN A 73 -2.53 -10.22 3.69
CA ASN A 73 -1.88 -11.20 4.57
C ASN A 73 -0.96 -12.20 3.85
N GLU A 74 -1.04 -12.28 2.52
CA GLU A 74 -0.21 -13.18 1.70
C GLU A 74 1.03 -12.47 1.15
N ILE A 75 1.16 -11.15 1.38
CA ILE A 75 2.31 -10.38 0.95
C ILE A 75 3.51 -10.67 1.87
N VAL A 76 4.63 -11.06 1.27
CA VAL A 76 5.88 -11.28 2.01
C VAL A 76 6.56 -9.94 2.28
N GLY A 77 6.72 -9.66 3.58
CA GLY A 77 7.25 -8.38 4.06
C GLY A 77 6.15 -7.35 4.31
N GLN A 78 6.55 -6.19 4.80
CA GLN A 78 5.67 -5.08 5.10
C GLN A 78 5.59 -4.14 3.89
N LEU A 79 4.38 -3.94 3.35
CA LEU A 79 4.14 -2.96 2.29
C LEU A 79 4.20 -1.53 2.89
N VAL A 80 5.05 -0.67 2.34
CA VAL A 80 5.28 0.69 2.86
C VAL A 80 4.69 1.75 1.94
N ASN A 81 4.80 1.55 0.63
CA ASN A 81 4.21 2.44 -0.36
C ASN A 81 3.59 1.60 -1.48
N PHE A 82 2.47 2.07 -2.02
CA PHE A 82 1.70 1.31 -2.97
C PHE A 82 0.83 2.23 -3.84
N LYS A 83 0.88 1.98 -5.14
CA LYS A 83 -0.01 2.57 -6.15
C LYS A 83 -0.39 1.49 -7.16
N LEU A 84 -1.65 1.10 -7.14
CA LEU A 84 -2.19 0.10 -8.04
C LEU A 84 -1.96 0.49 -9.51
N GLY A 85 -1.47 -0.45 -10.32
CA GLY A 85 -1.18 -0.23 -11.74
C GLY A 85 0.11 0.52 -12.04
N GLU A 86 0.76 1.13 -11.03
CA GLU A 86 2.01 1.89 -11.19
C GLU A 86 3.20 1.20 -10.52
N GLY A 87 3.10 0.85 -9.23
CA GLY A 87 4.23 0.31 -8.49
C GLY A 87 4.06 0.34 -6.97
N GLY A 88 5.11 -0.07 -6.25
CA GLY A 88 5.07 -0.18 -4.80
C GLY A 88 6.41 -0.56 -4.19
N THR A 89 6.48 -0.47 -2.86
CA THR A 89 7.67 -0.77 -2.07
C THR A 89 7.31 -1.63 -0.88
N SER A 90 8.06 -2.73 -0.66
CA SER A 90 7.97 -3.53 0.55
C SER A 90 9.31 -3.65 1.26
N ILE A 91 9.27 -3.83 2.58
CA ILE A 91 10.42 -4.06 3.44
C ILE A 91 10.33 -5.46 4.04
N PHE A 92 11.43 -6.20 4.01
CA PHE A 92 11.49 -7.55 4.57
C PHE A 92 12.82 -7.76 5.30
N GLN A 93 12.75 -8.31 6.50
CA GLN A 93 13.92 -8.69 7.29
C GLN A 93 13.93 -10.22 7.41
N PRO A 94 14.73 -10.93 6.60
CA PRO A 94 14.85 -12.37 6.71
C PRO A 94 15.52 -12.77 8.02
N SER A 95 14.95 -13.79 8.66
CA SER A 95 15.43 -14.37 9.90
C SER A 95 16.46 -15.48 9.67
N GLU A 96 17.12 -15.93 10.73
CA GLU A 96 18.11 -17.02 10.66
C GLU A 96 17.54 -18.35 10.15
N PHE A 97 16.26 -18.65 10.42
CA PHE A 97 15.63 -19.90 9.94
C PHE A 97 15.48 -19.94 8.42
N MET A 98 15.56 -18.78 7.77
CA MET A 98 15.53 -18.63 6.31
C MET A 98 16.91 -18.81 5.67
N ALA A 99 17.96 -18.95 6.47
CA ALA A 99 19.34 -19.08 6.01
C ALA A 99 19.76 -20.55 5.81
N PHE A 100 20.82 -20.75 5.02
CA PHE A 100 21.59 -21.99 5.05
C PHE A 100 22.40 -22.07 6.34
N LYS A 101 22.19 -23.11 7.14
CA LYS A 101 22.87 -23.30 8.45
C LYS A 101 24.40 -23.16 8.40
N LYS A 102 25.04 -23.58 7.29
CA LYS A 102 26.50 -23.59 7.16
C LYS A 102 27.09 -22.22 6.79
N SER A 103 26.41 -21.44 5.95
CA SER A 103 26.95 -20.20 5.38
C SER A 103 26.28 -18.92 5.89
N GLY A 104 25.13 -19.04 6.57
CA GLY A 104 24.32 -17.89 7.00
C GLY A 104 23.63 -17.14 5.85
N ILE A 105 23.79 -17.60 4.61
CA ILE A 105 23.20 -16.97 3.43
C ILE A 105 21.71 -17.28 3.37
N ILE A 106 20.88 -16.25 3.19
CA ILE A 106 19.43 -16.38 2.99
C ILE A 106 19.15 -17.18 1.72
N LYS A 107 18.28 -18.18 1.84
CA LYS A 107 17.86 -18.99 0.69
C LYS A 107 17.12 -18.10 -0.30
N GLY A 108 17.50 -18.21 -1.58
CA GLY A 108 16.97 -17.35 -2.65
C GLY A 108 15.44 -17.38 -2.79
N GLN A 109 14.77 -18.45 -2.34
CA GLN A 109 13.31 -18.56 -2.33
C GLN A 109 12.64 -17.43 -1.54
N TYR A 110 13.19 -16.99 -0.41
CA TYR A 110 12.54 -15.95 0.40
C TYR A 110 12.67 -14.56 -0.24
N ILE A 111 13.81 -14.29 -0.87
CA ILE A 111 14.03 -13.08 -1.66
C ILE A 111 13.10 -13.07 -2.88
N TYR A 112 12.97 -14.23 -3.54
CA TYR A 112 12.04 -14.39 -4.65
C TYR A 112 10.59 -14.19 -4.21
N SER A 113 10.16 -14.78 -3.09
CA SER A 113 8.80 -14.64 -2.57
C SER A 113 8.46 -13.18 -2.27
N GLN A 114 9.37 -12.40 -1.69
CA GLN A 114 9.17 -10.95 -1.51
C GLN A 114 8.97 -10.23 -2.86
N ALA A 115 9.80 -10.55 -3.86
CA ALA A 115 9.69 -9.93 -5.18
C ALA A 115 8.41 -10.32 -5.92
N GLU A 116 8.05 -11.59 -5.86
CA GLU A 116 6.85 -12.18 -6.46
C GLU A 116 5.59 -11.59 -5.84
N SER A 117 5.47 -11.61 -4.51
CA SER A 117 4.28 -11.07 -3.84
C SER A 117 4.10 -9.58 -4.11
N LEU A 118 5.20 -8.81 -4.17
CA LEU A 118 5.14 -7.39 -4.51
C LEU A 118 4.79 -7.15 -5.99
N ALA A 119 5.29 -7.99 -6.91
CA ALA A 119 4.96 -7.88 -8.32
C ALA A 119 3.48 -8.17 -8.60
N ILE A 120 2.91 -9.14 -7.88
CA ILE A 120 1.49 -9.47 -7.95
C ILE A 120 0.65 -8.34 -7.36
N SER A 121 1.03 -7.80 -6.20
CA SER A 121 0.20 -6.81 -5.51
C SER A 121 0.01 -5.51 -6.31
N VAL A 122 1.01 -5.09 -7.11
CA VAL A 122 0.99 -3.80 -7.82
C VAL A 122 0.19 -3.78 -9.12
N ILE A 123 -0.33 -4.92 -9.59
CA ILE A 123 -1.10 -4.97 -10.84
C ILE A 123 -2.61 -4.85 -10.59
N ASP A 124 -3.29 -4.15 -11.49
CA ASP A 124 -4.74 -3.98 -11.47
C ASP A 124 -5.44 -5.19 -12.11
N ALA A 125 -5.57 -6.26 -11.35
CA ALA A 125 -6.24 -7.51 -11.75
C ALA A 125 -6.81 -8.20 -10.51
N ASP A 126 -7.96 -8.87 -10.63
CA ASP A 126 -8.55 -9.61 -9.50
C ASP A 126 -7.85 -10.97 -9.32
N VAL A 127 -7.50 -11.62 -10.43
CA VAL A 127 -6.73 -12.86 -10.42
C VAL A 127 -5.57 -12.76 -11.39
N ALA A 128 -4.36 -12.99 -10.88
CA ALA A 128 -3.16 -12.96 -11.70
C ALA A 128 -2.17 -14.05 -11.32
N LEU A 129 -1.42 -14.51 -12.34
CA LEU A 129 -0.38 -15.52 -12.18
C LEU A 129 0.90 -15.08 -12.89
N ILE A 130 2.06 -15.44 -12.33
CA ILE A 130 3.34 -15.21 -13.00
C ILE A 130 3.51 -16.22 -14.13
N GLY A 131 3.44 -15.74 -15.36
CA GLY A 131 3.71 -16.56 -16.53
C GLY A 131 5.20 -16.76 -16.78
N VAL A 132 5.99 -15.68 -16.62
CA VAL A 132 7.45 -15.72 -16.82
C VAL A 132 8.15 -14.81 -15.82
N ALA A 133 9.24 -15.29 -15.22
CA ALA A 133 10.14 -14.46 -14.40
C ALA A 133 11.58 -14.59 -14.91
N ASN A 134 12.24 -13.47 -15.17
CA ASN A 134 13.69 -13.42 -15.41
C ASN A 134 14.35 -12.74 -14.21
N ILE A 135 15.08 -13.52 -13.43
CA ILE A 135 15.61 -13.10 -12.14
C ILE A 135 17.13 -13.22 -12.09
N LYS A 136 17.77 -12.35 -11.31
CA LYS A 136 19.21 -12.32 -11.07
C LYS A 136 19.47 -12.10 -9.59
N TYR A 137 20.14 -13.05 -8.96
CA TYR A 137 20.75 -12.87 -7.64
C TYR A 137 22.14 -12.27 -7.85
N LYS A 138 22.34 -11.04 -7.36
CA LYS A 138 23.57 -10.28 -7.58
C LYS A 138 24.55 -10.41 -6.43
N GLN A 139 24.05 -10.43 -5.20
CA GLN A 139 24.86 -10.49 -4.00
C GLN A 139 24.19 -11.38 -2.94
N PRO A 140 24.98 -12.02 -2.07
CA PRO A 140 24.44 -12.76 -0.94
C PRO A 140 23.77 -11.82 0.07
N VAL A 141 22.67 -12.30 0.63
CA VAL A 141 21.93 -11.67 1.73
C VAL A 141 22.10 -12.54 2.96
N TYR A 142 22.17 -11.93 4.14
CA TYR A 142 22.34 -12.58 5.43
C TYR A 142 21.19 -12.26 6.37
N SER A 143 21.06 -13.03 7.45
CA SER A 143 20.11 -12.75 8.52
C SER A 143 20.41 -11.39 9.18
N GLY A 144 19.36 -10.61 9.45
CA GLY A 144 19.48 -9.25 9.98
C GLY A 144 19.62 -8.17 8.91
N ASP A 145 19.85 -8.54 7.65
CA ASP A 145 19.77 -7.60 6.54
C ASP A 145 18.33 -7.06 6.41
N THR A 146 18.20 -5.78 6.07
CA THR A 146 16.90 -5.19 5.72
C THR A 146 16.81 -5.07 4.21
N LEU A 147 15.87 -5.79 3.61
CA LEU A 147 15.62 -5.84 2.18
C LEU A 147 14.50 -4.89 1.80
N VAL A 148 14.83 -3.88 0.99
CA VAL A 148 13.87 -2.96 0.41
C VAL A 148 13.61 -3.37 -1.03
N ALA A 149 12.41 -3.89 -1.30
CA ALA A 149 11.95 -4.23 -2.63
C ALA A 149 11.16 -3.07 -3.22
N THR A 150 11.43 -2.72 -4.48
CA THR A 150 10.67 -1.72 -5.24
C THR A 150 10.20 -2.35 -6.54
N ALA A 151 8.89 -2.29 -6.77
CA ALA A 151 8.22 -2.77 -7.97
C ALA A 151 7.71 -1.60 -8.81
N GLU A 152 7.80 -1.76 -10.13
CA GLU A 152 7.37 -0.78 -11.13
C GLU A 152 6.69 -1.52 -12.28
N VAL A 153 5.46 -1.12 -12.61
CA VAL A 153 4.72 -1.62 -13.76
C VAL A 153 5.19 -0.86 -14.99
N ILE A 154 6.01 -1.52 -15.81
CA ILE A 154 6.65 -0.88 -16.97
C ILE A 154 5.67 -0.73 -18.14
N ARG A 155 4.78 -1.71 -18.32
CA ARG A 155 3.74 -1.70 -19.36
C ARG A 155 2.70 -2.79 -19.15
N LYS A 156 1.52 -2.58 -19.73
CA LYS A 156 0.46 -3.59 -19.93
C LYS A 156 0.31 -3.89 -21.43
N ARG A 157 0.10 -5.15 -21.81
CA ARG A 157 -0.23 -5.57 -23.18
C ARG A 157 -1.30 -6.66 -23.15
N GLY A 158 -2.54 -6.30 -23.51
CA GLY A 158 -3.69 -7.19 -23.31
C GLY A 158 -3.82 -7.58 -21.82
N ASN A 159 -3.98 -8.87 -21.57
CA ASN A 159 -4.01 -9.42 -20.21
C ASN A 159 -2.63 -9.59 -19.55
N LYS A 160 -1.52 -9.15 -20.19
CA LYS A 160 -0.17 -9.30 -19.64
C LYS A 160 0.36 -8.02 -19.01
N TYR A 161 0.88 -8.12 -17.79
CA TYR A 161 1.56 -7.04 -17.06
C TYR A 161 3.06 -7.30 -17.00
N PHE A 162 3.87 -6.30 -17.28
CA PHE A 162 5.33 -6.38 -17.20
C PHE A 162 5.81 -5.56 -16.01
N VAL A 163 6.27 -6.25 -14.97
CA VAL A 163 6.69 -5.63 -13.71
C VAL A 163 8.18 -5.81 -13.50
N TRP A 164 8.88 -4.73 -13.17
CA TRP A 164 10.26 -4.78 -12.73
C TRP A 164 10.31 -4.69 -11.22
N VAL A 165 11.08 -5.59 -10.60
CA VAL A 165 11.34 -5.55 -9.17
C VAL A 165 12.84 -5.49 -8.94
N LYS A 166 13.27 -4.58 -8.07
CA LYS A 166 14.64 -4.49 -7.57
C LYS A 166 14.61 -4.60 -6.06
N ILE A 167 15.51 -5.40 -5.50
CA ILE A 167 15.67 -5.50 -4.05
C ILE A 167 17.06 -4.99 -3.70
N LYS A 168 17.10 -4.08 -2.72
CA LYS A 168 18.31 -3.47 -2.21
C LYS A 168 18.51 -3.77 -0.74
N ARG A 169 19.79 -3.84 -0.33
CA ARG A 169 20.25 -3.77 1.05
C ARG A 169 21.24 -2.62 1.16
N ASN A 170 20.98 -1.63 2.01
CA ASN A 170 21.85 -0.46 2.19
C ASN A 170 22.27 0.17 0.84
N ASP A 171 21.29 0.47 -0.01
CA ASP A 171 21.44 0.97 -1.38
C ASP A 171 22.10 0.06 -2.43
N VAL A 172 22.66 -1.08 -2.01
CA VAL A 172 23.26 -2.05 -2.93
C VAL A 172 22.19 -3.00 -3.49
N GLU A 173 22.10 -3.10 -4.81
CA GLU A 173 21.15 -4.01 -5.48
C GLU A 173 21.60 -5.46 -5.33
N VAL A 174 20.85 -6.23 -4.54
CA VAL A 174 21.13 -7.65 -4.25
C VAL A 174 20.33 -8.60 -5.14
N PHE A 175 19.18 -8.14 -5.66
CA PHE A 175 18.33 -8.92 -6.55
C PHE A 175 17.62 -8.03 -7.57
N ARG A 176 17.41 -8.58 -8.76
CA ARG A 176 16.60 -7.96 -9.81
C ARG A 176 15.72 -9.00 -10.49
N GLY A 177 14.45 -8.68 -10.70
CA GLY A 177 13.49 -9.49 -11.41
C GLY A 177 12.71 -8.71 -12.45
N LYS A 178 12.45 -9.34 -13.59
CA LYS A 178 11.43 -8.92 -14.57
C LYS A 178 10.36 -9.99 -14.62
N PHE A 179 9.17 -9.63 -14.19
CA PHE A 179 8.00 -10.50 -14.11
C PHE A 179 7.04 -10.17 -15.25
N ILE A 180 6.49 -11.20 -15.87
CA ILE A 180 5.38 -11.11 -16.81
C ILE A 180 4.22 -11.83 -16.14
N LEU A 181 3.28 -11.04 -15.63
CA LEU A 181 2.06 -11.54 -15.03
C LEU A 181 0.96 -11.63 -16.09
N VAL A 182 0.08 -12.59 -15.94
CA VAL A 182 -1.08 -12.81 -16.80
C VAL A 182 -2.32 -12.68 -15.91
N SER A 183 -3.20 -11.73 -16.23
CA SER A 183 -4.52 -11.61 -15.62
C SER A 183 -5.46 -12.65 -16.22
N LEU A 184 -6.28 -13.26 -15.36
CA LEU A 184 -7.29 -14.25 -15.72
C LEU A 184 -8.70 -13.65 -15.77
N ASP A 185 -8.84 -12.34 -15.55
CA ASP A 185 -10.14 -11.67 -15.45
C ASP A 185 -10.94 -11.76 -16.76
N GLU A 186 -10.26 -11.77 -17.91
CA GLU A 186 -10.86 -11.94 -19.24
C GLU A 186 -11.34 -13.37 -19.53
N GLN A 187 -10.98 -14.38 -18.72
CA GLN A 187 -11.42 -15.77 -18.94
C GLN A 187 -12.74 -16.13 -18.24
N LYS A 188 -13.30 -15.24 -17.42
CA LYS A 188 -14.60 -15.48 -16.74
C LYS A 188 -15.82 -15.45 -17.68
N GLU A 189 -15.67 -15.03 -18.93
CA GLU A 189 -16.76 -14.97 -19.92
C GLU A 189 -16.88 -16.22 -20.83
N ARG A 190 -16.30 -17.37 -20.47
CA ARG A 190 -16.44 -18.63 -21.22
C ARG A 190 -17.01 -19.78 -20.39
#